data_AF-A0A1G4Q270-F1
#
_entry.id   AF-A0A1G4Q270-F1
#
_cell.length_a   1.000
_cell.length_b   1.000
_cell.length_c   1.000
_cell.angle_alpha   90.00
_cell.angle_beta   90.00
_cell.angle_gamma   90.00
#
_symmetry.space_group_name_H-M   'P 1'
#
loop_
_entity.id
_entity.type
_entity.pdbx_description
1 polymer ?
#
loop_
_entity_poly.entity_id
_entity_poly.type
_entity_poly.pdbx_seq_one_letter_code
_entity_poly.pdbx_strand_id
1 'polypeptide(L)'
;MKLKKLSALLLAAVMVFTAAPLAYAEETPATEESTPAKAFDAYAIDDASAATKVNSYKNKLAKRIYNLSFKEKADKGIYPGFEADDALYAVFTLKRSGYKNDAFYQKVAKKLTTQAKEIAKKGKTTGNFSGQKEEISLKTFSTPSSWGNVETEKHLTKISLCASSLGLNPKNLGGLNLIKEIAKKTNYEASFAYPTSREMMMLLALNYDNYSLPASSSYVTRDQLIGALTGDAIDEKIKNNYGIVDAPVMMISPLMPYYSQKAVGEAYEKVDAFLATEAKNTDETTNFVNNYYSMAQVLLTMGENRLQTFGGFSRDAIIAYANKAAEAELKSEEFTSLSLQLLSGYASMSYALAGNDATLYRTIANPVKSVKANAKTVTIKKGKKAKVVYTVTTADDRASFGSYRYNTKTIAKIAKVTAKADNHKLTLTLKAKKAGKKNLVVVVGGKKTTVKVVVK
;
A
#
# COMPACT_ATOMS: atom_id res chain seq x y z
N MET A 1 -46.85 23.07 -13.47
CA MET A 1 -47.86 21.98 -13.50
C MET A 1 -47.12 20.65 -13.56
N LYS A 2 -46.83 20.01 -12.43
CA LYS A 2 -47.57 18.85 -11.87
C LYS A 2 -47.78 17.71 -12.87
N LEU A 3 -46.96 16.66 -12.79
CA LEU A 3 -47.46 15.29 -12.85
C LEU A 3 -47.10 14.59 -11.54
N LYS A 4 -48.15 14.27 -10.77
CA LYS A 4 -48.15 13.39 -9.60
C LYS A 4 -48.59 12.00 -10.06
N LYS A 5 -48.21 11.01 -9.23
CA LYS A 5 -48.77 9.65 -9.08
C LYS A 5 -48.11 8.56 -9.94
N LEU A 6 -47.29 7.75 -9.29
CA LEU A 6 -47.63 6.33 -9.17
C LEU A 6 -47.30 5.84 -7.74
N SER A 7 -48.35 5.48 -7.03
CA SER A 7 -48.42 4.79 -5.73
C SER A 7 -48.26 3.28 -5.95
N ALA A 8 -47.37 2.62 -5.22
CA ALA A 8 -47.68 1.72 -4.09
C ALA A 8 -48.55 0.47 -4.40
N LEU A 9 -47.89 -0.70 -4.39
CA LEU A 9 -48.34 -2.06 -4.02
C LEU A 9 -47.01 -2.82 -3.76
N LEU A 10 -46.54 -3.23 -2.56
CA LEU A 10 -47.09 -4.16 -1.55
C LEU A 10 -47.76 -5.37 -2.22
N LEU A 11 -47.42 -6.66 -2.03
CA LEU A 11 -47.01 -7.37 -0.82
C LEU A 11 -46.68 -8.86 -1.18
N ALA A 12 -45.88 -9.54 -0.34
CA ALA A 12 -45.86 -10.99 -0.07
C ALA A 12 -45.40 -12.01 -1.14
N ALA A 13 -44.20 -12.55 -0.92
CA ALA A 13 -43.99 -14.01 -0.91
C ALA A 13 -43.06 -14.38 0.25
N VAL A 14 -43.69 -14.86 1.32
CA VAL A 14 -43.09 -15.57 2.44
C VAL A 14 -42.65 -16.94 1.93
N MET A 15 -41.38 -17.30 2.07
CA MET A 15 -41.01 -18.70 2.25
C MET A 15 -40.09 -18.84 3.45
N VAL A 16 -40.70 -19.40 4.49
CA VAL A 16 -40.09 -20.01 5.65
C VAL A 16 -39.20 -21.15 5.18
N PHE A 17 -37.91 -21.13 5.57
CA PHE A 17 -37.20 -22.37 5.84
C PHE A 17 -36.69 -22.36 7.27
N THR A 18 -37.17 -23.36 7.98
CA THR A 18 -37.04 -23.66 9.39
C THR A 18 -35.59 -23.88 9.81
N ALA A 19 -35.21 -23.27 10.93
CA ALA A 19 -34.05 -23.67 11.71
C ALA A 19 -34.23 -25.09 12.26
N ALA A 20 -33.20 -25.92 12.13
CA ALA A 20 -32.96 -27.06 13.00
C ALA A 20 -31.51 -26.99 13.50
N PRO A 21 -31.26 -27.11 14.82
CA PRO A 21 -29.93 -27.07 15.40
C PRO A 21 -29.29 -28.45 15.28
N LEU A 22 -28.05 -28.55 14.83
CA LEU A 22 -27.28 -29.78 14.95
C LEU A 22 -25.95 -29.51 15.65
N ALA A 23 -25.69 -30.44 16.56
CA ALA A 23 -24.81 -30.36 17.70
C ALA A 23 -23.31 -30.28 17.37
N TYR A 24 -22.58 -29.77 18.35
CA TYR A 24 -21.18 -30.04 18.62
C TYR A 24 -20.80 -31.51 18.31
N ALA A 25 -19.73 -31.69 17.55
CA ALA A 25 -18.87 -32.85 17.65
C ALA A 25 -17.42 -32.38 17.47
N GLU A 26 -16.64 -32.49 18.54
CA GLU A 26 -15.18 -32.52 18.49
C GLU A 26 -14.74 -33.75 17.71
N GLU A 27 -14.01 -33.57 16.61
CA GLU A 27 -12.98 -34.52 16.21
C GLU A 27 -11.82 -33.75 15.59
N THR A 28 -10.68 -33.74 16.29
CA THR A 28 -9.38 -33.47 15.67
C THR A 28 -8.94 -34.75 14.95
N PRO A 29 -8.44 -34.65 13.71
CA PRO A 29 -7.22 -35.38 13.43
C PRO A 29 -6.17 -34.52 12.71
N ALA A 30 -4.95 -34.68 13.23
CA ALA A 30 -3.65 -34.70 12.54
C ALA A 30 -3.42 -33.71 11.37
N THR A 31 -2.69 -32.66 11.72
CA THR A 31 -1.64 -31.99 10.95
C THR A 31 -1.18 -32.69 9.66
N GLU A 32 -1.70 -32.24 8.51
CA GLU A 32 -0.87 -32.05 7.33
C GLU A 32 -0.35 -30.61 7.37
N GLU A 33 0.97 -30.45 7.53
CA GLU A 33 1.65 -29.20 7.26
C GLU A 33 1.37 -28.78 5.81
N SER A 34 0.38 -27.92 5.61
CA SER A 34 0.19 -27.24 4.33
C SER A 34 1.43 -26.38 4.12
N THR A 35 2.31 -26.84 3.24
CA THR A 35 3.52 -26.14 2.83
C THR A 35 3.09 -24.73 2.36
N PRO A 36 3.62 -23.64 2.95
CA PRO A 36 3.26 -22.31 2.49
C PRO A 36 3.61 -22.16 1.01
N ALA A 37 2.62 -21.68 0.24
CA ALA A 37 2.75 -21.21 -1.13
C ALA A 37 4.06 -20.44 -1.36
N LYS A 38 4.69 -20.66 -2.53
CA LYS A 38 5.97 -20.07 -2.93
C LYS A 38 6.06 -18.60 -2.48
N ALA A 39 6.91 -18.33 -1.49
CA ALA A 39 7.31 -16.97 -1.19
C ALA A 39 7.80 -16.34 -2.50
N PHE A 40 7.21 -15.22 -2.92
CA PHE A 40 7.71 -14.44 -4.05
C PHE A 40 9.16 -14.10 -3.77
N ASP A 41 10.05 -14.90 -4.35
CA ASP A 41 11.46 -14.84 -4.11
C ASP A 41 11.94 -13.41 -4.42
N ALA A 42 12.54 -12.78 -3.41
CA ALA A 42 13.30 -11.56 -3.60
C ALA A 42 14.54 -11.88 -4.43
N TYR A 43 14.37 -11.91 -5.75
CA TYR A 43 15.45 -12.11 -6.71
C TYR A 43 16.17 -10.79 -7.03
N ALA A 44 17.45 -10.90 -7.40
CA ALA A 44 18.32 -9.77 -7.70
C ALA A 44 17.80 -9.01 -8.93
N ILE A 45 17.55 -7.71 -8.75
CA ILE A 45 17.14 -6.78 -9.80
C ILE A 45 18.41 -6.20 -10.41
N ASP A 46 18.79 -6.66 -11.60
CA ASP A 46 19.85 -6.05 -12.39
C ASP A 46 19.25 -5.58 -13.72
N ASP A 47 18.53 -4.45 -13.68
CA ASP A 47 17.94 -3.87 -14.89
C ASP A 47 17.93 -2.33 -14.83
N ALA A 48 19.11 -1.75 -15.05
CA ALA A 48 19.29 -0.30 -15.11
C ALA A 48 18.42 0.37 -16.20
N SER A 49 18.02 -0.38 -17.24
CA SER A 49 17.23 0.12 -18.36
C SER A 49 15.76 0.35 -17.97
N ALA A 50 15.14 -0.63 -17.31
CA ALA A 50 13.77 -0.54 -16.80
C ALA A 50 13.65 0.56 -15.72
N ALA A 51 14.60 0.63 -14.79
CA ALA A 51 14.64 1.65 -13.75
C ALA A 51 14.73 3.07 -14.35
N THR A 52 15.51 3.26 -15.42
CA THR A 52 15.64 4.55 -16.10
C THR A 52 14.32 4.98 -16.73
N LYS A 53 13.65 4.08 -17.48
CA LYS A 53 12.35 4.38 -18.12
C LYS A 53 11.26 4.68 -17.10
N VAL A 54 11.10 3.82 -16.09
CA VAL A 54 10.13 4.00 -14.99
C VAL A 54 10.32 5.35 -14.31
N ASN A 55 11.56 5.72 -13.97
CA ASN A 55 11.83 7.01 -13.34
C ASN A 55 11.57 8.19 -14.28
N SER A 56 11.81 8.05 -15.58
CA SER A 56 11.53 9.08 -16.58
C SER A 56 10.03 9.39 -16.64
N TYR A 57 9.17 8.40 -16.87
CA TYR A 57 7.72 8.62 -16.92
C TYR A 57 7.14 9.06 -15.57
N LYS A 58 7.60 8.48 -14.46
CA LYS A 58 7.26 8.93 -13.11
C LYS A 58 7.47 10.45 -12.95
N ASN A 59 8.65 10.94 -13.30
CA ASN A 59 9.00 12.34 -13.14
C ASN A 59 8.20 13.26 -14.09
N LYS A 60 7.98 12.83 -15.34
CA LYS A 60 7.18 13.59 -16.32
C LYS A 60 5.71 13.69 -15.88
N LEU A 61 5.10 12.58 -15.48
CA LEU A 61 3.72 12.54 -14.99
C LEU A 61 3.57 13.37 -13.71
N ALA A 62 4.49 13.24 -12.74
CA ALA A 62 4.45 14.05 -11.53
C ALA A 62 4.51 15.56 -11.82
N LYS A 63 5.41 15.99 -12.71
CA LYS A 63 5.49 17.39 -13.13
C LYS A 63 4.20 17.85 -13.81
N ARG A 64 3.63 17.04 -14.71
CA ARG A 64 2.38 17.32 -15.40
C ARG A 64 1.22 17.49 -14.42
N ILE A 65 1.03 16.53 -13.51
CA ILE A 65 -0.02 16.55 -12.50
C ILE A 65 0.11 17.80 -11.61
N TYR A 66 1.33 18.13 -11.17
CA TYR A 66 1.54 19.37 -10.41
C TYR A 66 1.13 20.62 -11.20
N ASN A 67 1.55 20.71 -12.46
CA ASN A 67 1.27 21.86 -13.30
C ASN A 67 -0.24 22.06 -13.55
N LEU A 68 -0.95 20.98 -13.88
CA LEU A 68 -2.38 21.05 -14.21
C LEU A 68 -3.26 21.21 -12.98
N SER A 69 -2.94 20.52 -11.88
CA SER A 69 -3.83 20.48 -10.71
C SER A 69 -3.54 21.58 -9.68
N PHE A 70 -2.28 22.04 -9.58
CA PHE A 70 -1.85 22.84 -8.42
C PHE A 70 -1.14 24.14 -8.76
N LYS A 71 -0.36 24.21 -9.84
CA LYS A 71 0.56 25.35 -10.07
C LYS A 71 -0.15 26.70 -10.04
N GLU A 72 -1.18 26.89 -10.86
CA GLU A 72 -1.90 28.18 -10.94
C GLU A 72 -2.55 28.57 -9.60
N LYS A 73 -3.14 27.59 -8.90
CA LYS A 73 -3.75 27.81 -7.58
C LYS A 73 -2.70 28.17 -6.53
N ALA A 74 -1.57 27.47 -6.53
CA ALA A 74 -0.47 27.71 -5.61
C ALA A 74 0.18 29.09 -5.84
N ASP A 75 0.28 29.54 -7.09
CA ASP A 75 0.77 30.89 -7.45
C ASP A 75 -0.18 31.99 -6.89
N LYS A 76 -1.47 31.68 -6.72
CA LYS A 76 -2.48 32.54 -6.06
C LYS A 76 -2.59 32.29 -4.54
N GLY A 77 -1.71 31.48 -3.95
CA GLY A 77 -1.74 31.15 -2.53
C GLY A 77 -2.88 30.20 -2.10
N ILE A 78 -3.50 29.50 -3.05
CA ILE A 78 -4.57 28.53 -2.82
C ILE A 78 -3.98 27.12 -2.77
N TYR A 79 -4.23 26.42 -1.67
CA TYR A 79 -3.71 25.07 -1.42
C TYR A 79 -4.86 24.12 -1.05
N PRO A 80 -4.80 22.82 -1.40
CA PRO A 80 -5.83 21.87 -1.01
C PRO A 80 -5.88 21.67 0.52
N GLY A 81 -7.07 21.36 1.02
CA GLY A 81 -7.36 21.08 2.43
C GLY A 81 -8.46 20.02 2.53
N PHE A 82 -9.10 19.90 3.69
CA PHE A 82 -10.17 18.93 3.95
C PHE A 82 -11.33 19.03 2.94
N GLU A 83 -11.54 20.19 2.33
CA GLU A 83 -12.53 20.43 1.27
C GLU A 83 -12.19 19.76 -0.07
N ALA A 84 -10.97 19.27 -0.26
CA ALA A 84 -10.48 18.78 -1.54
C ALA A 84 -9.69 17.48 -1.35
N ASP A 85 -10.34 16.44 -0.84
CA ASP A 85 -9.71 15.15 -0.51
C ASP A 85 -9.12 14.44 -1.74
N ASP A 86 -9.74 14.54 -2.91
CA ASP A 86 -9.14 14.04 -4.17
C ASP A 86 -7.85 14.78 -4.53
N ALA A 87 -7.83 16.10 -4.34
CA ALA A 87 -6.62 16.89 -4.54
C ALA A 87 -5.55 16.52 -3.49
N LEU A 88 -5.94 16.24 -2.25
CA LEU A 88 -5.01 15.74 -1.23
C LEU A 88 -4.45 14.35 -1.59
N TYR A 89 -5.25 13.47 -2.20
CA TYR A 89 -4.75 12.19 -2.71
C TYR A 89 -3.75 12.35 -3.87
N ALA A 90 -3.95 13.36 -4.71
CA ALA A 90 -2.94 13.74 -5.70
C ALA A 90 -1.66 14.29 -5.07
N VAL A 91 -1.75 15.12 -4.01
CA VAL A 91 -0.59 15.58 -3.23
C VAL A 91 0.18 14.41 -2.61
N PHE A 92 -0.54 13.47 -2.01
CA PHE A 92 0.02 12.23 -1.48
C PHE A 92 0.83 11.47 -2.55
N THR A 93 0.23 11.26 -3.72
CA THR A 93 0.85 10.54 -4.83
C THR A 93 2.08 11.28 -5.37
N LEU A 94 2.03 12.61 -5.49
CA LEU A 94 3.18 13.44 -5.86
C LEU A 94 4.33 13.28 -4.85
N LYS A 95 4.04 13.43 -3.56
CA LYS A 95 5.06 13.31 -2.51
C LYS A 95 5.70 11.92 -2.52
N ARG A 96 4.87 10.88 -2.65
CA ARG A 96 5.31 9.48 -2.79
C ARG A 96 6.16 9.24 -4.03
N SER A 97 5.87 9.90 -5.16
CA SER A 97 6.67 9.74 -6.38
C SER A 97 8.10 10.28 -6.25
N GLY A 98 8.37 11.08 -5.22
CA GLY A 98 9.62 11.79 -5.02
C GLY A 98 9.67 13.16 -5.72
N TYR A 99 8.53 13.68 -6.18
CA TYR A 99 8.43 15.01 -6.74
C TYR A 99 8.87 16.05 -5.70
N LYS A 100 9.76 16.97 -6.09
CA LYS A 100 10.37 17.95 -5.17
C LYS A 100 9.66 19.28 -5.27
N ASN A 101 8.89 19.63 -4.25
CA ASN A 101 8.30 20.95 -4.07
C ASN A 101 7.98 21.22 -2.59
N ASP A 102 9.02 21.34 -1.78
CA ASP A 102 8.87 21.42 -0.32
C ASP A 102 8.08 22.65 0.13
N ALA A 103 8.20 23.78 -0.58
CA ALA A 103 7.41 24.98 -0.29
C ALA A 103 5.90 24.72 -0.44
N PHE A 104 5.47 24.09 -1.53
CA PHE A 104 4.07 23.69 -1.73
C PHE A 104 3.61 22.72 -0.64
N TYR A 105 4.40 21.68 -0.37
CA TYR A 105 4.08 20.66 0.64
C TYR A 105 3.93 21.25 2.05
N GLN A 106 4.80 22.18 2.45
CA GLN A 106 4.70 22.87 3.73
C GLN A 106 3.41 23.69 3.85
N LYS A 107 2.95 24.32 2.76
CA LYS A 107 1.70 25.08 2.74
C LYS A 107 0.48 24.19 2.86
N VAL A 108 0.46 23.04 2.16
CA VAL A 108 -0.60 22.02 2.32
C VAL A 108 -0.61 21.48 3.75
N ALA A 109 0.56 21.11 4.30
CA ALA A 109 0.67 20.59 5.66
C ALA A 109 0.17 21.60 6.72
N LYS A 110 0.51 22.89 6.55
CA LYS A 110 0.03 23.97 7.41
C LYS A 110 -1.50 24.09 7.33
N LYS A 111 -2.08 24.08 6.13
CA LYS A 111 -3.53 24.17 5.95
C LYS A 111 -4.26 22.99 6.60
N LEU A 112 -3.81 21.76 6.34
CA LEU A 112 -4.36 20.55 6.97
C LEU A 112 -4.32 20.63 8.50
N THR A 113 -3.19 21.05 9.07
CA THR A 113 -3.04 21.17 10.53
C THR A 113 -3.98 22.21 11.11
N THR A 114 -4.12 23.37 10.45
CA THR A 114 -5.04 24.43 10.89
C THR A 114 -6.49 23.94 10.85
N GLN A 115 -6.93 23.40 9.71
CA GLN A 115 -8.31 22.92 9.54
C GLN A 115 -8.65 21.81 10.53
N ALA A 116 -7.73 20.87 10.77
CA ALA A 116 -7.94 19.80 11.73
C ALA A 116 -8.05 20.33 13.18
N LYS A 117 -7.25 21.34 13.56
CA LYS A 117 -7.40 22.04 14.85
C LYS A 117 -8.77 22.71 15.00
N GLU A 118 -9.26 23.33 13.93
CA GLU A 118 -10.58 23.97 13.95
C GLU A 118 -11.70 22.93 14.06
N ILE A 119 -11.63 21.84 13.30
CA ILE A 119 -12.58 20.72 13.41
C ILE A 119 -12.55 20.12 14.81
N ALA A 120 -11.37 19.87 15.39
CA ALA A 120 -11.25 19.31 16.73
C ALA A 120 -11.82 20.23 17.82
N LYS A 121 -11.68 21.56 17.67
CA LYS A 121 -12.14 22.54 18.66
C LYS A 121 -13.60 22.97 18.49
N LYS A 122 -14.05 23.14 17.24
CA LYS A 122 -15.33 23.78 16.88
C LYS A 122 -16.31 22.81 16.19
N GLY A 123 -15.87 21.59 15.86
CA GLY A 123 -16.62 20.63 15.05
C GLY A 123 -16.59 20.91 13.54
N LYS A 124 -16.05 22.06 13.12
CA LYS A 124 -16.04 22.50 11.72
C LYS A 124 -14.91 23.48 11.39
N THR A 125 -14.65 23.66 10.11
CA THR A 125 -13.68 24.59 9.52
C THR A 125 -14.22 25.16 8.22
N THR A 126 -13.52 26.12 7.63
CA THR A 126 -13.79 26.58 6.26
C THR A 126 -12.68 26.22 5.29
N GLY A 127 -13.04 25.99 4.03
CA GLY A 127 -12.16 25.67 2.91
C GLY A 127 -12.48 26.56 1.71
N ASN A 128 -11.54 26.66 0.78
CA ASN A 128 -11.72 27.38 -0.48
C ASN A 128 -10.65 26.92 -1.48
N PHE A 129 -10.81 25.70 -2.00
CA PHE A 129 -9.93 25.17 -3.03
C PHE A 129 -10.53 25.32 -4.44
N SER A 130 -11.87 25.26 -4.53
CA SER A 130 -12.66 25.40 -5.76
C SER A 130 -12.83 26.87 -6.21
N GLY A 131 -12.44 27.84 -5.39
CA GLY A 131 -12.77 29.25 -5.57
C GLY A 131 -14.03 29.67 -4.81
N GLN A 132 -14.75 28.72 -4.21
CA GLN A 132 -15.91 28.96 -3.35
C GLN A 132 -15.60 28.61 -1.90
N LYS A 133 -16.17 29.37 -0.95
CA LYS A 133 -16.02 29.10 0.47
C LYS A 133 -16.95 27.97 0.88
N GLU A 134 -16.38 26.92 1.45
CA GLU A 134 -17.10 25.72 1.87
C GLU A 134 -16.95 25.53 3.38
N GLU A 135 -18.02 25.09 4.07
CA GLU A 135 -17.97 24.67 5.47
C GLU A 135 -17.75 23.16 5.53
N ILE A 136 -16.74 22.74 6.28
CA ILE A 136 -16.31 21.33 6.34
C ILE A 136 -16.34 20.85 7.78
N SER A 137 -16.93 19.68 7.99
CA SER A 137 -16.93 18.94 9.24
C SER A 137 -16.71 17.45 8.93
N LEU A 138 -16.47 16.62 9.95
CA LEU A 138 -16.45 15.17 9.73
C LEU A 138 -17.77 14.63 9.17
N LYS A 139 -18.90 15.24 9.55
CA LYS A 139 -20.23 14.88 9.04
C LYS A 139 -20.40 15.19 7.57
N THR A 140 -19.66 16.17 7.02
CA THR A 140 -19.68 16.50 5.59
C THR A 140 -19.34 15.28 4.75
N PHE A 141 -18.43 14.41 5.22
CA PHE A 141 -18.05 13.17 4.53
C PHE A 141 -19.04 12.01 4.74
N SER A 142 -20.01 12.17 5.65
CA SER A 142 -21.06 11.19 5.94
C SER A 142 -22.40 11.54 5.27
N THR A 143 -22.46 12.68 4.60
CA THR A 143 -23.61 13.06 3.77
C THR A 143 -23.54 12.31 2.44
N PRO A 144 -24.63 11.69 1.98
CA PRO A 144 -24.68 11.07 0.66
C PRO A 144 -24.28 12.06 -0.44
N SER A 145 -23.46 11.61 -1.37
CA SER A 145 -23.22 12.32 -2.64
C SER A 145 -24.52 12.48 -3.44
N SER A 146 -24.50 13.25 -4.53
CA SER A 146 -25.65 13.37 -5.46
C SER A 146 -26.13 12.04 -6.04
N TRP A 147 -25.29 11.01 -5.97
CA TRP A 147 -25.58 9.64 -6.39
C TRP A 147 -26.03 8.72 -5.24
N GLY A 148 -26.26 9.27 -4.04
CA GLY A 148 -26.72 8.54 -2.85
C GLY A 148 -25.62 7.83 -2.05
N ASN A 149 -24.36 7.89 -2.50
CA ASN A 149 -23.27 7.14 -1.86
C ASN A 149 -22.66 7.89 -0.67
N VAL A 150 -22.54 7.21 0.47
CA VAL A 150 -21.72 7.65 1.62
C VAL A 150 -20.38 6.93 1.54
N GLU A 151 -19.26 7.67 1.58
CA GLU A 151 -17.90 7.10 1.48
C GLU A 151 -16.94 7.73 2.52
N THR A 152 -17.40 7.93 3.75
CA THR A 152 -16.69 8.68 4.80
C THR A 152 -15.25 8.19 5.00
N GLU A 153 -15.08 6.88 5.16
CA GLU A 153 -13.78 6.23 5.36
C GLU A 153 -12.81 6.48 4.21
N LYS A 154 -13.29 6.54 2.97
CA LYS A 154 -12.48 6.78 1.78
C LYS A 154 -12.01 8.22 1.71
N HIS A 155 -12.88 9.20 1.98
CA HIS A 155 -12.48 10.62 2.06
C HIS A 155 -11.44 10.83 3.16
N LEU A 156 -11.69 10.30 4.36
CA LEU A 156 -10.76 10.41 5.49
C LEU A 156 -9.44 9.68 5.23
N THR A 157 -9.47 8.54 4.52
CA THR A 157 -8.27 7.83 4.09
C THR A 157 -7.37 8.71 3.23
N LYS A 158 -7.91 9.38 2.20
CA LYS A 158 -7.12 10.26 1.33
C LYS A 158 -6.45 11.40 2.11
N ILE A 159 -7.18 11.99 3.05
CA ILE A 159 -6.66 13.03 3.95
C ILE A 159 -5.54 12.47 4.84
N SER A 160 -5.76 11.30 5.45
CA SER A 160 -4.80 10.61 6.32
C SER A 160 -3.50 10.24 5.60
N LEU A 161 -3.60 9.72 4.37
CA LEU A 161 -2.45 9.38 3.53
C LEU A 161 -1.63 10.63 3.18
N CYS A 162 -2.29 11.71 2.76
CA CYS A 162 -1.65 12.98 2.50
C CYS A 162 -0.92 13.51 3.75
N ALA A 163 -1.62 13.59 4.88
CA ALA A 163 -1.05 14.02 6.15
C ALA A 163 0.20 13.21 6.53
N SER A 164 0.11 11.87 6.44
CA SER A 164 1.22 10.98 6.76
C SER A 164 2.43 11.21 5.83
N SER A 165 2.21 11.35 4.52
CA SER A 165 3.30 11.61 3.56
C SER A 165 4.00 12.95 3.74
N LEU A 166 3.31 13.92 4.35
CA LEU A 166 3.83 15.23 4.68
C LEU A 166 4.54 15.26 6.05
N GLY A 167 4.65 14.11 6.74
CA GLY A 167 5.28 14.00 8.05
C GLY A 167 4.39 14.44 9.21
N LEU A 168 3.07 14.54 9.00
CA LEU A 168 2.09 14.80 10.06
C LEU A 168 1.59 13.49 10.67
N ASN A 169 1.07 13.57 11.91
CA ASN A 169 0.54 12.41 12.62
C ASN A 169 -0.99 12.35 12.51
N PRO A 170 -1.60 11.47 11.69
CA PRO A 170 -3.05 11.37 11.56
C PRO A 170 -3.75 10.79 12.81
N LYS A 171 -3.03 10.17 13.76
CA LYS A 171 -3.61 9.81 15.07
C LYS A 171 -3.86 11.03 15.97
N ASN A 172 -3.21 12.16 15.65
CA ASN A 172 -3.37 13.42 16.38
C ASN A 172 -3.07 14.62 15.47
N LEU A 173 -3.82 14.74 14.37
CA LEU A 173 -3.67 15.85 13.44
C LEU A 173 -4.37 17.07 14.03
N GLY A 174 -3.61 17.90 14.75
CA GLY A 174 -4.18 19.09 15.38
C GLY A 174 -5.25 18.79 16.45
N GLY A 175 -5.19 17.63 17.11
CA GLY A 175 -6.23 17.17 18.05
C GLY A 175 -7.26 16.22 17.43
N LEU A 176 -7.27 16.06 16.10
CA LEU A 176 -8.18 15.15 15.40
C LEU A 176 -7.53 13.78 15.19
N ASN A 177 -8.22 12.70 15.55
CA ASN A 177 -7.74 11.33 15.32
C ASN A 177 -8.41 10.71 14.09
N LEU A 178 -7.83 10.95 12.92
CA LEU A 178 -8.35 10.45 11.64
C LEU A 178 -8.35 8.92 11.58
N ILE A 179 -7.34 8.26 12.15
CA ILE A 179 -7.26 6.78 12.16
C ILE A 179 -8.44 6.17 12.90
N LYS A 180 -8.82 6.75 14.04
CA LYS A 180 -10.00 6.34 14.80
C LYS A 180 -11.27 6.53 14.00
N GLU A 181 -11.41 7.66 13.30
CA GLU A 181 -12.58 7.97 12.48
C GLU A 181 -12.70 7.06 11.25
N ILE A 182 -11.59 6.75 10.57
CA ILE A 182 -11.55 5.79 9.46
C ILE A 182 -12.01 4.41 9.95
N ALA A 183 -11.53 3.96 11.11
CA ALA A 183 -11.83 2.63 11.62
C ALA A 183 -13.23 2.49 12.26
N LYS A 184 -14.03 3.55 12.36
CA LYS A 184 -15.36 3.46 12.98
C LYS A 184 -16.25 2.49 12.21
N LYS A 185 -16.82 1.52 12.93
CA LYS A 185 -17.70 0.50 12.34
C LYS A 185 -18.95 1.14 11.70
N THR A 186 -19.48 2.20 12.30
CA THR A 186 -20.61 2.95 11.74
C THR A 186 -20.31 3.57 10.37
N ASN A 187 -19.07 4.04 10.15
CA ASN A 187 -18.68 4.58 8.85
C ASN A 187 -18.53 3.46 7.83
N TYR A 188 -17.89 2.35 8.25
CA TYR A 188 -17.72 1.16 7.42
C TYR A 188 -19.06 0.57 6.96
N GLU A 189 -20.01 0.38 7.88
CA GLU A 189 -21.33 -0.20 7.61
C GLU A 189 -22.24 0.73 6.79
N ALA A 190 -22.12 2.05 6.97
CA ALA A 190 -22.89 3.03 6.19
C ALA A 190 -22.33 3.24 4.79
N SER A 191 -21.12 2.73 4.49
CA SER A 191 -20.45 2.99 3.23
C SER A 191 -21.11 2.24 2.07
N PHE A 192 -21.37 2.99 0.99
CA PHE A 192 -21.80 2.46 -0.31
C PHE A 192 -20.63 2.41 -1.31
N ALA A 193 -19.40 2.67 -0.86
CA ALA A 193 -18.23 2.49 -1.69
C ALA A 193 -18.18 1.04 -2.18
N TYR A 194 -17.72 0.85 -3.42
CA TYR A 194 -17.54 -0.49 -3.98
C TYR A 194 -16.67 -1.30 -3.00
N PRO A 195 -17.08 -2.50 -2.54
CA PRO A 195 -16.42 -3.20 -1.42
C PRO A 195 -14.92 -3.39 -1.63
N THR A 196 -14.48 -3.65 -2.86
CA THR A 196 -13.03 -3.77 -3.16
C THR A 196 -12.25 -2.47 -2.97
N SER A 197 -12.91 -1.31 -3.09
CA SER A 197 -12.28 0.00 -2.89
C SER A 197 -12.29 0.46 -1.43
N ARG A 198 -13.33 0.13 -0.66
CA ARG A 198 -13.47 0.55 0.75
C ARG A 198 -12.40 -0.09 1.62
N GLU A 199 -12.37 -1.42 1.67
CA GLU A 199 -11.45 -2.20 2.46
C GLU A 199 -10.00 -1.91 2.07
N MET A 200 -9.74 -1.80 0.76
CA MET A 200 -8.41 -1.47 0.25
C MET A 200 -7.93 -0.10 0.70
N MET A 201 -8.78 0.93 0.57
CA MET A 201 -8.44 2.29 1.01
C MET A 201 -8.22 2.35 2.52
N MET A 202 -9.08 1.68 3.31
CA MET A 202 -8.90 1.61 4.75
C MET A 202 -7.58 0.92 5.12
N LEU A 203 -7.32 -0.28 4.59
CA LEU A 203 -6.06 -0.98 4.82
C LEU A 203 -4.85 -0.15 4.37
N LEU A 204 -4.98 0.61 3.29
CA LEU A 204 -3.91 1.48 2.82
C LEU A 204 -3.56 2.56 3.85
N ALA A 205 -4.54 3.28 4.40
CA ALA A 205 -4.28 4.24 5.49
C ALA A 205 -3.74 3.56 6.76
N LEU A 206 -4.30 2.41 7.14
CA LEU A 206 -3.94 1.72 8.37
C LEU A 206 -2.55 1.09 8.32
N ASN A 207 -2.12 0.61 7.15
CA ASN A 207 -0.82 -0.01 6.93
C ASN A 207 0.29 1.03 6.71
N TYR A 208 -0.04 2.29 6.40
CA TYR A 208 0.96 3.32 6.07
C TYR A 208 2.03 3.49 7.15
N ASP A 209 1.66 3.43 8.44
CA ASP A 209 2.59 3.47 9.58
C ASP A 209 2.21 2.43 10.66
N ASN A 210 1.63 1.30 10.24
CA ASN A 210 1.12 0.25 11.13
C ASN A 210 0.24 0.77 12.29
N TYR A 211 -0.73 1.63 12.00
CA TYR A 211 -1.45 2.32 13.08
C TYR A 211 -2.25 1.34 13.96
N SER A 212 -2.02 1.39 15.27
CA SER A 212 -2.82 0.65 16.26
C SER A 212 -4.29 1.07 16.20
N LEU A 213 -5.20 0.11 16.09
CA LEU A 213 -6.65 0.36 16.17
C LEU A 213 -7.14 0.24 17.62
N PRO A 214 -8.21 0.96 18.01
CA PRO A 214 -8.81 0.77 19.32
C PRO A 214 -9.38 -0.65 19.47
N ALA A 215 -9.14 -1.29 20.61
CA ALA A 215 -9.72 -2.58 20.96
C ALA A 215 -11.15 -2.39 21.48
N SER A 216 -12.11 -2.24 20.57
CA SER A 216 -13.53 -2.09 20.88
C SER A 216 -14.37 -2.52 19.68
N SER A 217 -15.54 -3.12 19.95
CA SER A 217 -16.50 -3.53 18.92
C SER A 217 -17.07 -2.37 18.08
N SER A 218 -16.87 -1.12 18.51
CA SER A 218 -17.23 0.07 17.73
C SER A 218 -16.29 0.36 16.56
N TYR A 219 -15.20 -0.41 16.41
CA TYR A 219 -14.23 -0.24 15.33
C TYR A 219 -14.08 -1.54 14.55
N VAL A 220 -13.83 -1.42 13.24
CA VAL A 220 -13.41 -2.57 12.44
C VAL A 220 -12.01 -3.02 12.84
N THR A 221 -11.75 -4.31 12.70
CA THR A 221 -10.44 -4.92 12.90
C THR A 221 -9.73 -5.12 11.56
N ARG A 222 -8.40 -5.30 11.59
CA ARG A 222 -7.64 -5.66 10.39
C ARG A 222 -8.11 -6.99 9.81
N ASP A 223 -8.35 -7.99 10.66
CA ASP A 223 -8.78 -9.32 10.22
C ASP A 223 -10.15 -9.27 9.52
N GLN A 224 -11.08 -8.43 9.98
CA GLN A 224 -12.35 -8.19 9.26
C GLN A 224 -12.13 -7.61 7.86
N LEU A 225 -11.24 -6.60 7.73
CA LEU A 225 -10.94 -6.00 6.44
C LEU A 225 -10.22 -6.97 5.50
N ILE A 226 -9.33 -7.82 6.01
CA ILE A 226 -8.63 -8.85 5.24
C ILE A 226 -9.61 -9.95 4.81
N GLY A 227 -10.47 -10.41 5.71
CA GLY A 227 -11.50 -11.40 5.42
C GLY A 227 -12.46 -10.95 4.32
N ALA A 228 -12.83 -9.67 4.29
CA ALA A 228 -13.66 -9.08 3.24
C ALA A 228 -12.96 -8.96 1.87
N LEU A 229 -11.65 -9.23 1.78
CA LEU A 229 -10.86 -9.22 0.55
C LEU A 229 -10.32 -10.61 0.15
N THR A 230 -10.63 -11.66 0.91
CA THR A 230 -10.10 -13.02 0.73
C THR A 230 -11.23 -14.06 0.80
N GLY A 231 -10.91 -15.35 0.69
CA GLY A 231 -11.89 -16.44 0.74
C GLY A 231 -12.96 -16.31 -0.35
N ASP A 232 -14.22 -16.52 0.02
CA ASP A 232 -15.35 -16.48 -0.93
C ASP A 232 -15.51 -15.12 -1.62
N ALA A 233 -15.09 -14.02 -0.97
CA ALA A 233 -15.23 -12.68 -1.54
C ALA A 233 -14.39 -12.49 -2.81
N ILE A 234 -13.17 -13.05 -2.85
CA ILE A 234 -12.33 -12.97 -4.06
C ILE A 234 -12.85 -13.92 -5.15
N ASP A 235 -13.39 -15.08 -4.77
CA ASP A 235 -14.00 -16.04 -5.72
C ASP A 235 -15.23 -15.44 -6.39
N GLU A 236 -16.13 -14.87 -5.59
CA GLU A 236 -17.31 -14.16 -6.09
C GLU A 236 -16.89 -13.00 -7.00
N LYS A 237 -15.83 -12.26 -6.61
CA LYS A 237 -15.36 -11.15 -7.44
C LYS A 237 -14.86 -11.65 -8.78
N ILE A 238 -13.99 -12.64 -8.81
CA ILE A 238 -13.46 -13.22 -10.05
C ILE A 238 -14.61 -13.73 -10.94
N LYS A 239 -15.54 -14.49 -10.36
CA LYS A 239 -16.69 -15.05 -11.09
C LYS A 239 -17.59 -13.99 -11.72
N ASN A 240 -17.85 -12.90 -10.99
CA ASN A 240 -18.83 -11.89 -11.37
C ASN A 240 -18.22 -10.69 -12.12
N ASN A 241 -16.89 -10.64 -12.34
CA ASN A 241 -16.25 -9.48 -12.97
C ASN A 241 -16.19 -9.52 -14.51
N TYR A 242 -16.78 -10.53 -15.17
CA TYR A 242 -16.87 -10.64 -16.62
C TYR A 242 -15.52 -10.41 -17.36
N GLY A 243 -14.42 -10.96 -16.82
CA GLY A 243 -13.07 -10.80 -17.38
C GLY A 243 -12.35 -9.49 -17.03
N ILE A 244 -13.02 -8.54 -16.35
CA ILE A 244 -12.41 -7.31 -15.88
C ILE A 244 -11.46 -7.65 -14.72
N VAL A 245 -10.20 -7.18 -14.76
CA VAL A 245 -9.20 -7.55 -13.73
C VAL A 245 -9.02 -6.53 -12.62
N ASP A 246 -9.55 -5.31 -12.78
CA ASP A 246 -9.36 -4.19 -11.84
C ASP A 246 -9.70 -4.58 -10.41
N ALA A 247 -10.90 -5.10 -10.18
CA ALA A 247 -11.39 -5.37 -8.84
C ALA A 247 -10.61 -6.50 -8.14
N PRO A 248 -10.40 -7.69 -8.75
CA PRO A 248 -9.57 -8.74 -8.15
C PRO A 248 -8.13 -8.27 -7.84
N VAL A 249 -7.50 -7.52 -8.75
CA VAL A 249 -6.14 -7.00 -8.54
C VAL A 249 -6.11 -5.96 -7.41
N MET A 250 -7.10 -5.06 -7.35
CA MET A 250 -7.23 -4.09 -6.26
C MET A 250 -7.44 -4.75 -4.90
N MET A 251 -8.17 -5.88 -4.83
CA MET A 251 -8.42 -6.60 -3.57
C MET A 251 -7.13 -7.13 -2.95
N ILE A 252 -6.22 -7.69 -3.74
CA ILE A 252 -4.98 -8.27 -3.22
C ILE A 252 -3.88 -7.21 -2.98
N SER A 253 -3.94 -6.07 -3.67
CA SER A 253 -2.94 -5.00 -3.60
C SER A 253 -2.52 -4.62 -2.16
N PRO A 254 -3.45 -4.38 -1.20
CA PRO A 254 -3.09 -4.01 0.17
C PRO A 254 -2.67 -5.18 1.07
N LEU A 255 -2.78 -6.43 0.59
CA LEU A 255 -2.71 -7.62 1.44
C LEU A 255 -1.31 -8.21 1.61
N MET A 256 -0.33 -7.77 0.82
CA MET A 256 1.04 -8.31 0.88
C MET A 256 1.67 -8.36 2.29
N PRO A 257 1.43 -7.39 3.19
CA PRO A 257 1.94 -7.49 4.56
C PRO A 257 1.39 -8.68 5.37
N TYR A 258 0.28 -9.25 4.91
CA TYR A 258 -0.44 -10.37 5.52
C TYR A 258 -0.28 -11.67 4.72
N TYR A 259 0.66 -11.73 3.77
CA TYR A 259 0.84 -12.90 2.89
C TYR A 259 1.10 -14.23 3.63
N SER A 260 1.60 -14.19 4.87
CA SER A 260 1.77 -15.39 5.70
C SER A 260 0.45 -15.99 6.19
N GLN A 261 -0.67 -15.27 6.07
CA GLN A 261 -2.00 -15.82 6.29
C GLN A 261 -2.40 -16.67 5.09
N LYS A 262 -2.82 -17.93 5.34
CA LYS A 262 -3.21 -18.89 4.30
C LYS A 262 -4.21 -18.30 3.29
N ALA A 263 -5.29 -17.70 3.78
CA ALA A 263 -6.34 -17.10 2.93
C ALA A 263 -5.82 -15.97 2.02
N VAL A 264 -4.80 -15.23 2.46
CA VAL A 264 -4.16 -14.20 1.64
C VAL A 264 -3.32 -14.84 0.55
N GLY A 265 -2.49 -15.84 0.87
CA GLY A 265 -1.71 -16.59 -0.11
C GLY A 265 -2.59 -17.18 -1.22
N GLU A 266 -3.68 -17.84 -0.83
CA GLU A 266 -4.67 -18.40 -1.76
C GLU A 266 -5.33 -17.32 -2.64
N ALA A 267 -5.66 -16.16 -2.08
CA ALA A 267 -6.21 -15.05 -2.86
C ALA A 267 -5.23 -14.55 -3.93
N TYR A 268 -3.94 -14.45 -3.61
CA TYR A 268 -2.91 -14.11 -4.60
C TYR A 268 -2.82 -15.15 -5.73
N GLU A 269 -2.83 -16.44 -5.40
CA GLU A 269 -2.78 -17.52 -6.39
C GLU A 269 -4.00 -17.50 -7.32
N LYS A 270 -5.19 -17.29 -6.76
CA LYS A 270 -6.45 -17.17 -7.53
C LYS A 270 -6.44 -16.00 -8.50
N VAL A 271 -6.01 -14.81 -8.03
CA VAL A 271 -5.93 -13.62 -8.90
C VAL A 271 -4.85 -13.78 -9.95
N ASP A 272 -3.71 -14.38 -9.63
CA ASP A 272 -2.66 -14.68 -10.61
C ASP A 272 -3.18 -15.63 -11.72
N ALA A 273 -3.88 -16.71 -11.34
CA ALA A 273 -4.47 -17.65 -12.28
C ALA A 273 -5.58 -17.02 -13.14
N PHE A 274 -6.41 -16.16 -12.54
CA PHE A 274 -7.43 -15.40 -13.26
C PHE A 274 -6.79 -14.46 -14.28
N LEU A 275 -5.81 -13.64 -13.87
CA LEU A 275 -5.10 -12.74 -14.76
C LEU A 275 -4.40 -13.49 -15.90
N ALA A 276 -3.82 -14.67 -15.63
CA ALA A 276 -3.22 -15.52 -16.66
C ALA A 276 -4.22 -16.09 -17.66
N THR A 277 -5.48 -16.28 -17.24
CA THR A 277 -6.56 -16.71 -18.14
C THR A 277 -6.97 -15.56 -19.05
N GLU A 278 -7.21 -14.37 -18.47
CA GLU A 278 -7.61 -13.19 -19.24
C GLU A 278 -6.51 -12.72 -20.20
N ALA A 279 -5.23 -12.88 -19.81
CA ALA A 279 -4.08 -12.61 -20.67
C ALA A 279 -4.12 -13.38 -21.99
N LYS A 280 -4.51 -14.66 -21.96
CA LYS A 280 -4.60 -15.50 -23.17
C LYS A 280 -5.73 -15.08 -24.10
N ASN A 281 -6.73 -14.41 -23.56
CA ASN A 281 -7.92 -13.97 -24.27
C ASN A 281 -7.76 -12.54 -24.84
N THR A 282 -6.62 -11.87 -24.61
CA THR A 282 -6.37 -10.51 -25.09
C THR A 282 -5.33 -10.47 -26.21
N ASP A 283 -5.61 -9.70 -27.26
CA ASP A 283 -4.63 -9.40 -28.31
C ASP A 283 -3.58 -8.41 -27.79
N GLU A 284 -2.33 -8.87 -27.70
CA GLU A 284 -1.16 -8.11 -27.21
C GLU A 284 -0.94 -6.78 -27.95
N THR A 285 -1.50 -6.64 -29.17
CA THR A 285 -1.33 -5.44 -30.00
C THR A 285 -2.34 -4.33 -29.68
N THR A 286 -3.48 -4.65 -29.05
CA THR A 286 -4.57 -3.68 -28.86
C THR A 286 -5.05 -3.51 -27.42
N ASN A 287 -5.01 -4.54 -26.57
CA ASN A 287 -5.52 -4.45 -25.20
C ASN A 287 -4.68 -5.29 -24.24
N PHE A 288 -3.94 -4.63 -23.35
CA PHE A 288 -3.50 -5.31 -22.13
C PHE A 288 -4.76 -5.57 -21.29
N VAL A 289 -5.00 -6.83 -20.94
CA VAL A 289 -6.13 -7.32 -20.12
C VAL A 289 -7.15 -6.25 -19.78
N ASN A 290 -8.11 -6.04 -20.68
CA ASN A 290 -9.14 -4.99 -20.69
C ASN A 290 -8.70 -3.61 -21.19
N ASN A 291 -7.95 -2.81 -20.42
CA ASN A 291 -7.57 -1.43 -20.80
C ASN A 291 -6.40 -0.83 -19.97
N TYR A 292 -6.04 0.43 -20.25
CA TYR A 292 -4.97 1.15 -19.55
C TYR A 292 -5.19 1.35 -18.04
N TYR A 293 -6.43 1.45 -17.55
CA TYR A 293 -6.73 1.58 -16.13
C TYR A 293 -6.43 0.28 -15.38
N SER A 294 -6.88 -0.85 -15.93
CA SER A 294 -6.62 -2.18 -15.39
C SER A 294 -5.11 -2.44 -15.30
N MET A 295 -4.38 -2.07 -16.34
CA MET A 295 -2.93 -2.16 -16.33
C MET A 295 -2.28 -1.29 -15.24
N ALA A 296 -2.77 -0.07 -15.00
CA ALA A 296 -2.22 0.78 -13.95
C ALA A 296 -2.36 0.13 -12.56
N GLN A 297 -3.47 -0.59 -12.32
CA GLN A 297 -3.66 -1.39 -11.10
C GLN A 297 -2.71 -2.58 -11.01
N VAL A 298 -2.47 -3.27 -12.13
CA VAL A 298 -1.47 -4.34 -12.23
C VAL A 298 -0.06 -3.81 -11.94
N LEU A 299 0.33 -2.69 -12.57
CA LEU A 299 1.63 -2.05 -12.34
C LEU A 299 1.81 -1.63 -10.88
N LEU A 300 0.78 -1.04 -10.27
CA LEU A 300 0.77 -0.69 -8.85
C LEU A 300 0.97 -1.92 -7.98
N THR A 301 0.16 -2.96 -8.17
CA THR A 301 0.22 -4.19 -7.39
C THR A 301 1.57 -4.88 -7.55
N MET A 302 2.09 -5.01 -8.77
CA MET A 302 3.43 -5.57 -9.00
C MET A 302 4.53 -4.76 -8.34
N GLY A 303 4.48 -3.44 -8.42
CA GLY A 303 5.48 -2.57 -7.79
C GLY A 303 5.44 -2.67 -6.26
N GLU A 304 4.24 -2.63 -5.68
CA GLU A 304 4.03 -2.75 -4.24
C GLU A 304 4.49 -4.08 -3.67
N ASN A 305 4.29 -5.13 -4.46
CA ASN A 305 4.54 -6.50 -4.05
C ASN A 305 5.89 -7.03 -4.52
N ARG A 306 6.61 -6.26 -5.34
CA ARG A 306 7.89 -6.61 -5.98
C ARG A 306 7.82 -7.84 -6.87
N LEU A 307 6.72 -7.98 -7.58
CA LEU A 307 6.49 -9.11 -8.47
C LEU A 307 7.33 -8.97 -9.75
N GLN A 308 7.99 -10.05 -10.15
CA GLN A 308 8.67 -10.14 -11.45
C GLN A 308 7.71 -10.57 -12.55
N THR A 309 6.73 -11.40 -12.18
CA THR A 309 5.68 -11.91 -13.05
C THR A 309 4.36 -11.79 -12.33
N PHE A 310 3.29 -11.57 -13.07
CA PHE A 310 1.94 -11.60 -12.53
C PHE A 310 0.95 -11.92 -13.65
N GLY A 311 0.15 -12.97 -13.48
CA GLY A 311 -0.75 -13.49 -14.50
C GLY A 311 -0.06 -13.85 -15.81
N GLY A 312 1.14 -14.45 -15.73
CA GLY A 312 1.94 -14.81 -16.91
C GLY A 312 2.68 -13.64 -17.58
N PHE A 313 2.36 -12.38 -17.26
CA PHE A 313 3.10 -11.24 -17.79
C PHE A 313 4.41 -11.01 -17.06
N SER A 314 5.45 -10.68 -17.81
CA SER A 314 6.69 -10.17 -17.22
C SER A 314 6.51 -8.71 -16.80
N ARG A 315 7.21 -8.30 -15.75
CA ARG A 315 7.29 -6.91 -15.29
C ARG A 315 7.63 -5.97 -16.46
N ASP A 316 8.54 -6.37 -17.33
CA ASP A 316 9.01 -5.51 -18.42
C ASP A 316 7.95 -5.32 -19.51
N ALA A 317 7.11 -6.34 -19.75
CA ALA A 317 5.93 -6.22 -20.61
C ALA A 317 4.92 -5.22 -20.03
N ILE A 318 4.65 -5.30 -18.73
CA ILE A 318 3.78 -4.33 -18.03
C ILE A 318 4.33 -2.92 -18.15
N ILE A 319 5.63 -2.73 -17.86
CA ILE A 319 6.28 -1.43 -17.97
C ILE A 319 6.21 -0.91 -19.41
N ALA A 320 6.45 -1.75 -20.42
CA ALA A 320 6.39 -1.35 -21.82
C ALA A 320 4.98 -0.86 -22.20
N TYR A 321 3.92 -1.56 -21.79
CA TYR A 321 2.55 -1.15 -22.04
C TYR A 321 2.17 0.12 -21.24
N ALA A 322 2.61 0.21 -19.99
CA ALA A 322 2.43 1.40 -19.16
C ALA A 322 3.06 2.65 -19.79
N ASN A 323 4.21 2.49 -20.45
CA ASN A 323 4.89 3.59 -21.12
C ASN A 323 4.04 4.13 -22.28
N LYS A 324 3.38 3.25 -23.07
CA LYS A 324 2.46 3.66 -24.14
C LYS A 324 1.29 4.49 -23.59
N ALA A 325 0.68 4.03 -22.50
CA ALA A 325 -0.39 4.75 -21.81
C ALA A 325 0.09 6.13 -21.31
N ALA A 326 1.26 6.17 -20.69
CA ALA A 326 1.84 7.39 -20.17
C ALA A 326 2.19 8.40 -21.29
N GLU A 327 2.62 7.93 -22.46
CA GLU A 327 2.85 8.80 -23.61
C GLU A 327 1.57 9.46 -24.11
N ALA A 328 0.46 8.74 -24.15
CA ALA A 328 -0.84 9.30 -24.50
C ALA A 328 -1.28 10.36 -23.47
N GLU A 329 -1.17 10.02 -22.18
CA GLU A 329 -1.51 10.94 -21.08
C GLU A 329 -0.65 12.21 -21.08
N LEU A 330 0.64 12.11 -21.41
CA LEU A 330 1.54 13.26 -21.47
C LEU A 330 1.21 14.22 -22.61
N LYS A 331 0.57 13.74 -23.69
CA LYS A 331 0.15 14.54 -24.86
C LYS A 331 -1.24 15.14 -24.71
N SER A 332 -2.09 14.58 -23.83
CA SER A 332 -3.42 15.13 -23.57
C SER A 332 -3.35 16.57 -23.05
N GLU A 333 -4.41 17.36 -23.23
CA GLU A 333 -4.54 18.67 -22.59
C GLU A 333 -5.19 18.55 -21.20
N GLU A 334 -5.96 17.49 -20.97
CA GLU A 334 -6.72 17.27 -19.75
C GLU A 334 -5.98 16.39 -18.74
N PHE A 335 -6.32 16.58 -17.47
CA PHE A 335 -5.95 15.66 -16.40
C PHE A 335 -6.98 14.54 -16.32
N THR A 336 -6.53 13.28 -16.39
CA THR A 336 -7.38 12.11 -16.18
C THR A 336 -7.01 11.39 -14.89
N SER A 337 -7.93 10.58 -14.37
CA SER A 337 -7.63 9.68 -13.24
C SER A 337 -6.59 8.62 -13.60
N LEU A 338 -6.41 8.29 -14.88
CA LEU A 338 -5.37 7.37 -15.36
C LEU A 338 -3.96 7.93 -15.08
N SER A 339 -3.72 9.21 -15.34
CA SER A 339 -2.44 9.87 -15.01
C SER A 339 -2.03 9.64 -13.56
N LEU A 340 -2.99 9.73 -12.63
CA LEU A 340 -2.73 9.54 -11.20
C LEU A 340 -2.48 8.06 -10.84
N GLN A 341 -3.22 7.14 -11.46
CA GLN A 341 -3.02 5.69 -11.27
C GLN A 341 -1.66 5.25 -11.83
N LEU A 342 -1.28 5.71 -13.02
CA LEU A 342 0.03 5.47 -13.62
C LEU A 342 1.15 6.02 -12.74
N LEU A 343 1.03 7.25 -12.23
CA LEU A 343 2.04 7.81 -11.33
C LEU A 343 2.21 6.96 -10.06
N SER A 344 1.09 6.48 -9.49
CA SER A 344 1.12 5.57 -8.34
C SER A 344 1.83 4.25 -8.67
N GLY A 345 1.53 3.67 -9.83
CA GLY A 345 2.19 2.46 -10.33
C GLY A 345 3.70 2.65 -10.54
N TYR A 346 4.10 3.71 -11.25
CA TYR A 346 5.52 4.01 -11.48
C TYR A 346 6.28 4.35 -10.19
N ALA A 347 5.66 5.05 -9.24
CA ALA A 347 6.28 5.31 -7.95
C ALA A 347 6.59 4.00 -7.22
N SER A 348 5.62 3.08 -7.17
CA SER A 348 5.75 1.78 -6.52
C SER A 348 6.78 0.90 -7.23
N MET A 349 6.75 0.86 -8.56
CA MET A 349 7.73 0.12 -9.37
C MET A 349 9.14 0.71 -9.24
N SER A 350 9.28 2.03 -9.17
CA SER A 350 10.56 2.70 -8.91
C SER A 350 11.18 2.26 -7.58
N TYR A 351 10.36 2.15 -6.52
CA TYR A 351 10.81 1.62 -5.22
C TYR A 351 11.19 0.14 -5.29
N ALA A 352 10.39 -0.67 -5.96
CA ALA A 352 10.68 -2.09 -6.18
C ALA A 352 12.04 -2.27 -6.86
N LEU A 353 12.26 -1.58 -7.99
CA LEU A 353 13.48 -1.66 -8.79
C LEU A 353 14.73 -1.16 -8.04
N ALA A 354 14.56 -0.18 -7.15
CA ALA A 354 15.63 0.32 -6.30
C ALA A 354 15.95 -0.61 -5.11
N GLY A 355 15.19 -1.70 -4.92
CA GLY A 355 15.29 -2.57 -3.74
C GLY A 355 14.93 -1.87 -2.43
N ASN A 356 14.16 -0.79 -2.47
CA ASN A 356 13.78 0.01 -1.30
C ASN A 356 12.55 -0.57 -0.61
N ASP A 357 12.62 -0.83 0.70
CA ASP A 357 11.54 -1.41 1.51
C ASP A 357 10.36 -0.45 1.77
N ALA A 358 10.47 0.81 1.35
CA ALA A 358 9.39 1.79 1.42
C ALA A 358 8.34 1.59 0.30
N THR A 359 7.46 0.59 0.42
CA THR A 359 6.26 0.45 -0.44
C THR A 359 5.01 1.00 0.29
N LEU A 360 3.88 1.30 -0.39
CA LEU A 360 2.61 1.81 0.17
C LEU A 360 2.12 0.92 1.32
N TYR A 361 2.36 -0.38 1.21
CA TYR A 361 1.81 -1.36 2.14
C TYR A 361 2.83 -1.95 3.12
N ARG A 362 4.15 -1.84 2.86
CA ARG A 362 5.18 -2.59 3.64
C ARG A 362 5.58 -1.99 4.98
N THR A 363 4.96 -0.94 5.47
CA THR A 363 5.13 -0.50 6.86
C THR A 363 4.15 -1.18 7.79
N ILE A 364 4.09 -2.52 7.79
CA ILE A 364 4.00 -3.20 9.08
C ILE A 364 5.40 -3.14 9.67
N ALA A 365 5.67 -2.06 10.40
CA ALA A 365 6.73 -2.10 11.40
C ALA A 365 6.33 -3.21 12.37
N ASN A 366 6.85 -4.41 12.13
CA ASN A 366 6.78 -5.50 13.07
C ASN A 366 7.82 -5.21 14.15
N PRO A 367 7.45 -4.61 15.30
CA PRO A 367 8.41 -4.00 16.19
C PRO A 367 9.44 -5.03 16.63
N VAL A 368 10.72 -4.73 16.37
CA VAL A 368 11.81 -5.61 16.75
C VAL A 368 11.95 -5.59 18.26
N LYS A 369 11.52 -6.68 18.90
CA LYS A 369 11.72 -6.91 20.34
C LYS A 369 13.20 -7.07 20.63
N SER A 370 13.90 -7.88 19.83
CA SER A 370 15.33 -8.14 20.04
C SER A 370 16.07 -8.49 18.75
N VAL A 371 17.38 -8.23 18.74
CA VAL A 371 18.30 -8.72 17.71
C VAL A 371 19.54 -9.31 18.36
N LYS A 372 19.87 -10.55 18.02
CA LYS A 372 21.00 -11.30 18.60
C LYS A 372 21.85 -11.88 17.48
N ALA A 373 23.16 -11.67 17.56
CA ALA A 373 24.08 -12.36 16.67
C ALA A 373 24.26 -13.82 17.12
N ASN A 374 24.19 -14.76 16.20
CA ASN A 374 24.35 -16.19 16.51
C ASN A 374 25.80 -16.50 16.92
N ALA A 375 26.75 -15.70 16.44
CA ALA A 375 28.15 -15.78 16.82
C ALA A 375 28.66 -14.42 17.32
N LYS A 376 29.34 -14.40 18.46
CA LYS A 376 30.01 -13.21 19.00
C LYS A 376 31.28 -12.85 18.21
N THR A 377 31.93 -13.86 17.63
CA THR A 377 33.12 -13.69 16.79
C THR A 377 32.99 -14.52 15.51
N VAL A 378 33.32 -13.92 14.36
CA VAL A 378 33.35 -14.61 13.06
C VAL A 378 34.74 -14.47 12.45
N THR A 379 35.36 -15.60 12.10
CA THR A 379 36.68 -15.65 11.47
C THR A 379 36.56 -15.89 9.98
N ILE A 380 37.29 -15.13 9.16
CA ILE A 380 37.26 -15.20 7.70
C ILE A 380 38.69 -15.30 7.19
N LYS A 381 38.99 -16.25 6.30
CA LYS A 381 40.28 -16.25 5.59
C LYS A 381 40.30 -15.15 4.53
N LYS A 382 41.43 -14.48 4.33
CA LYS A 382 41.63 -13.48 3.26
C LYS A 382 41.10 -14.00 1.91
N GLY A 383 40.34 -13.17 1.19
CA GLY A 383 39.75 -13.51 -0.10
C GLY A 383 38.51 -14.42 -0.05
N LYS A 384 38.21 -15.04 1.08
CA LYS A 384 37.03 -15.91 1.27
C LYS A 384 35.82 -15.13 1.79
N LYS A 385 34.66 -15.79 1.72
CA LYS A 385 33.39 -15.30 2.25
C LYS A 385 33.07 -15.98 3.58
N ALA A 386 32.42 -15.26 4.49
CA ALA A 386 31.78 -15.86 5.67
C ALA A 386 30.41 -15.22 5.91
N LYS A 387 29.52 -15.97 6.57
CA LYS A 387 28.19 -15.51 6.94
C LYS A 387 28.20 -15.08 8.41
N VAL A 388 27.59 -13.94 8.69
CA VAL A 388 27.20 -13.51 10.04
C VAL A 388 25.68 -13.56 10.08
N VAL A 389 25.16 -14.41 10.97
CA VAL A 389 23.73 -14.63 11.11
C VAL A 389 23.25 -13.94 12.38
N TYR A 390 22.14 -13.23 12.28
CA TYR A 390 21.44 -12.60 13.37
C TYR A 390 20.03 -13.16 13.46
N THR A 391 19.63 -13.62 14.63
CA THR A 391 18.23 -13.90 14.95
C THR A 391 17.54 -12.60 15.35
N VAL A 392 16.39 -12.34 14.76
CA VAL A 392 15.55 -11.16 15.01
C VAL A 392 14.23 -11.65 15.58
N THR A 393 13.88 -11.12 16.76
CA THR A 393 12.59 -11.37 17.40
C THR A 393 11.72 -10.14 17.22
N THR A 394 10.49 -10.38 16.82
CA THR A 394 9.52 -9.36 16.47
C THR A 394 8.26 -9.48 17.33
N ALA A 395 7.32 -8.54 17.19
CA ALA A 395 6.05 -8.61 17.91
C ALA A 395 5.12 -9.69 17.34
N ASP A 396 5.08 -9.81 16.02
CA ASP A 396 4.44 -10.88 15.27
C ASP A 396 5.53 -11.80 14.70
N ASP A 397 5.48 -13.10 14.99
CA ASP A 397 6.43 -14.08 14.50
C ASP A 397 6.12 -14.57 13.07
N ARG A 398 5.17 -13.96 12.36
CA ARG A 398 4.82 -14.35 10.98
C ARG A 398 5.09 -13.23 9.97
N ALA A 399 5.56 -12.07 10.43
CA ALA A 399 5.80 -10.89 9.60
C ALA A 399 7.29 -10.49 9.54
N SER A 400 7.73 -9.90 8.43
CA SER A 400 9.11 -9.43 8.27
C SER A 400 9.45 -8.31 9.27
N PHE A 401 10.67 -8.31 9.81
CA PHE A 401 11.17 -7.31 10.77
C PHE A 401 11.50 -5.93 10.17
N GLY A 402 11.23 -5.73 8.87
CA GLY A 402 11.43 -4.45 8.19
C GLY A 402 12.91 -4.07 8.00
N SER A 403 13.20 -2.77 8.12
CA SER A 403 14.51 -2.20 7.74
C SER A 403 15.67 -2.52 8.69
N TYR A 404 16.88 -2.65 8.12
CA TYR A 404 18.13 -2.87 8.85
C TYR A 404 19.27 -1.99 8.29
N ARG A 405 20.25 -1.67 9.14
CA ARG A 405 21.46 -0.92 8.77
C ARG A 405 22.68 -1.56 9.41
N TYR A 406 23.82 -1.46 8.74
CA TYR A 406 25.09 -1.95 9.25
C TYR A 406 26.21 -0.96 8.92
N ASN A 407 27.12 -0.73 9.87
CA ASN A 407 28.20 0.24 9.69
C ASN A 407 29.36 -0.39 8.90
N THR A 408 29.50 -0.01 7.63
CA THR A 408 30.63 -0.41 6.77
C THR A 408 31.80 0.58 6.76
N LYS A 409 31.61 1.82 7.20
CA LYS A 409 32.63 2.90 7.19
C LYS A 409 33.85 2.57 8.04
N THR A 410 33.73 1.59 8.92
CA THR A 410 34.83 1.08 9.72
C THR A 410 35.54 -0.13 9.09
N ILE A 411 35.00 -0.76 8.06
CA ILE A 411 35.40 -2.10 7.62
C ILE A 411 36.35 -2.07 6.40
N ALA A 412 37.44 -1.29 6.46
CA ALA A 412 38.46 -1.21 5.38
C ALA A 412 39.10 -2.57 4.96
N LYS A 413 38.82 -3.61 5.75
CA LYS A 413 39.32 -4.99 5.62
C LYS A 413 38.35 -5.94 4.92
N ILE A 414 37.13 -5.50 4.58
CA ILE A 414 36.11 -6.28 3.86
C ILE A 414 35.83 -5.60 2.50
N ALA A 415 35.80 -6.38 1.42
CA ALA A 415 35.64 -5.91 0.06
C ALA A 415 34.18 -5.71 -0.36
N LYS A 416 33.29 -6.58 0.13
CA LYS A 416 31.87 -6.60 -0.22
C LYS A 416 31.06 -7.17 0.93
N VAL A 417 29.88 -6.60 1.15
CA VAL A 417 28.85 -7.11 2.05
C VAL A 417 27.58 -7.33 1.24
N THR A 418 26.97 -8.50 1.36
CA THR A 418 25.63 -8.77 0.81
C THR A 418 24.72 -9.21 1.94
N ALA A 419 23.52 -8.66 2.01
CA ALA A 419 22.55 -8.96 3.04
C ALA A 419 21.40 -9.79 2.46
N LYS A 420 20.91 -10.76 3.24
CA LYS A 420 19.65 -11.47 2.99
C LYS A 420 18.86 -11.43 4.30
N ALA A 421 17.61 -11.00 4.24
CA ALA A 421 16.69 -11.00 5.37
C ALA A 421 15.54 -12.00 5.08
N ASP A 422 15.11 -12.70 6.11
CA ASP A 422 13.84 -13.44 6.16
C ASP A 422 13.03 -12.96 7.37
N ASN A 423 11.95 -13.65 7.75
CA ASN A 423 11.05 -13.20 8.83
C ASN A 423 11.72 -13.16 10.21
N HIS A 424 12.76 -13.97 10.47
CA HIS A 424 13.41 -14.06 11.80
C HIS A 424 14.92 -13.94 11.77
N LYS A 425 15.51 -13.70 10.59
CA LYS A 425 16.94 -13.80 10.41
C LYS A 425 17.45 -12.77 9.43
N LEU A 426 18.50 -12.09 9.85
CA LEU A 426 19.35 -11.30 8.97
C LEU A 426 20.66 -12.05 8.77
N THR A 427 21.04 -12.29 7.52
CA THR A 427 22.31 -12.90 7.15
C THR A 427 23.16 -11.90 6.38
N LEU A 428 24.31 -11.52 6.93
CA LEU A 428 25.32 -10.71 6.25
C LEU A 428 26.44 -11.61 5.75
N THR A 429 26.66 -11.67 4.44
CA THR A 429 27.81 -12.36 3.84
C THR A 429 28.92 -11.35 3.59
N LEU A 430 30.06 -11.56 4.25
CA LEU A 430 31.23 -10.68 4.22
C LEU A 430 32.31 -11.31 3.34
N LYS A 431 32.85 -10.57 2.36
CA LYS A 431 34.03 -10.98 1.57
C LYS A 431 35.29 -10.28 2.10
N ALA A 432 36.26 -11.03 2.59
CA ALA A 432 37.48 -10.47 3.16
C ALA A 432 38.42 -9.86 2.10
N LYS A 433 38.98 -8.67 2.39
CA LYS A 433 39.96 -7.94 1.57
C LYS A 433 41.38 -7.99 2.17
N LYS A 434 41.52 -7.68 3.47
CA LYS A 434 42.81 -7.59 4.18
C LYS A 434 42.70 -8.13 5.61
N ALA A 435 43.80 -8.65 6.15
CA ALA A 435 43.84 -9.22 7.50
C ALA A 435 43.56 -8.20 8.62
N GLY A 436 42.97 -8.68 9.71
CA GLY A 436 42.82 -7.98 10.97
C GLY A 436 41.42 -8.04 11.58
N LYS A 437 41.24 -7.34 12.71
CA LYS A 437 40.09 -7.51 13.59
C LYS A 437 39.24 -6.23 13.64
N LYS A 438 37.91 -6.35 13.61
CA LYS A 438 37.00 -5.21 13.85
C LYS A 438 35.59 -5.60 14.28
N ASN A 439 34.90 -4.69 14.95
CA ASN A 439 33.50 -4.83 15.32
C ASN A 439 32.57 -4.42 14.17
N LEU A 440 31.69 -5.33 13.76
CA LEU A 440 30.55 -5.09 12.88
C LEU A 440 29.33 -4.75 13.74
N VAL A 441 28.85 -3.52 13.61
CA VAL A 441 27.63 -3.05 14.30
C VAL A 441 26.46 -3.16 13.34
N VAL A 442 25.39 -3.79 13.80
CA VAL A 442 24.13 -3.95 13.08
C VAL A 442 23.00 -3.34 13.91
N VAL A 443 22.10 -2.63 13.23
CA VAL A 443 20.88 -2.07 13.80
C VAL A 443 19.68 -2.61 13.01
N VAL A 444 18.72 -3.21 13.70
CA VAL A 444 17.48 -3.75 13.11
C VAL A 444 16.31 -3.21 13.92
N GLY A 445 15.38 -2.49 13.29
CA GLY A 445 14.23 -1.88 13.98
C GLY A 445 14.61 -1.03 15.21
N GLY A 446 15.74 -0.30 15.14
CA GLY A 446 16.26 0.52 16.25
C GLY A 446 17.02 -0.26 17.35
N LYS A 447 17.01 -1.60 17.34
CA LYS A 447 17.81 -2.43 18.25
C LYS A 447 19.20 -2.67 17.68
N LYS A 448 20.23 -2.57 18.53
CA LYS A 448 21.65 -2.65 18.13
C LYS A 448 22.30 -3.92 18.64
N THR A 449 23.13 -4.54 17.80
CA THR A 449 24.01 -5.65 18.17
C THR A 449 25.38 -5.54 17.50
N THR A 450 26.39 -6.21 18.06
CA THR A 450 27.79 -6.11 17.62
C THR A 450 28.43 -7.47 17.52
N VAL A 451 29.19 -7.71 16.44
CA VAL A 451 29.95 -8.94 16.20
C VAL A 451 31.42 -8.61 15.94
N LYS A 452 32.34 -9.35 16.55
CA LYS A 452 33.77 -9.23 16.25
C LYS A 452 34.10 -10.03 14.99
N VAL A 453 34.56 -9.37 13.94
CA VAL A 453 35.02 -9.99 12.70
C VAL A 453 36.54 -10.05 12.70
N VAL A 454 37.10 -11.24 12.51
CA VAL A 454 38.54 -11.51 12.44
C VAL A 454 38.87 -12.00 11.05
N VAL A 455 39.57 -11.21 10.25
CA VAL A 455 40.15 -11.66 8.99
C VAL A 455 41.55 -12.19 9.26
N LYS A 456 41.77 -13.47 8.97
CA LYS A 456 43.10 -14.10 8.98
C LYS A 456 43.72 -14.01 7.59
#